data_AF-A0A3N5IA94-F1
#
_entry.id   AF-A0A3N5IA94-F1
#
_cell.length_a   1.000
_cell.length_b   1.000
_cell.length_c   1.000
_cell.angle_alpha   90.00
_cell.angle_beta   90.00
_cell.angle_gamma   90.00
#
_symmetry.space_group_name_H-M   'P 1'
#
loop_
_entity.id
_entity.type
_entity.pdbx_description
1 polymer ?
#
loop_
_entity_poly.entity_id
_entity_poly.type
_entity_poly.pdbx_seq_one_letter_code
_entity_poly.pdbx_strand_id
1 'polypeptide(L)'
;RQAGYYCTNNNKEDYNLITPNNVWDESSRMAHYKNRREDQPFFAVFNATASHESGIRGFKGQPRHDPAGAPVPAFHPDTPLVRRDWAIYYDNVSAVDAIAGEHLRELEAAGLADSTIIFYWGDHGSGMPRFKRWPSDSGLRVPLVVYIPEAFAHLRPADYSPGGQSELPVGFIDFAPTMLSLIGIAPPAWMQGHAFLGPHAGAESQHLFGFRGRMDERLDLIRSVTDGRYVYLRNYMPHLSQGQHVAYQMETPTTRQWRELFDQGQLNAAQARFWQVPKDPEELYDLASDPDEVVNLADSPAHQEILRGLRSVLRKQILQTRDVGFIPEGERFRACQQQTPYELGHDDKQYDLTRILAAAELASSTRDSIPATTDALAALLDSDDAVVRYWGAMGLLMRGQTTVARHSPKLIRSLEDPSPAVLVVAAEALARFGSQPERDSAVATLLRLADWSTHDVFTVMASVAALEILGNRLPKIADEIALLPVTGPVPHARYSSYVPRLLTGLKELAAQPN
;
A
#
# COMPACT_ATOMS: atom_id res chain seq x y z
N ARG A 1 15.22 -25.47 -4.01
CA ARG A 1 16.19 -26.08 -4.98
C ARG A 1 17.42 -26.69 -4.31
N GLN A 2 18.17 -25.97 -3.47
CA GLN A 2 19.40 -26.51 -2.87
C GLN A 2 19.19 -27.81 -2.06
N ALA A 3 18.00 -27.98 -1.48
CA ALA A 3 17.57 -29.23 -0.82
C ALA A 3 17.13 -30.35 -1.80
N GLY A 4 17.39 -30.25 -3.10
CA GLY A 4 17.05 -31.25 -4.12
C GLY A 4 15.67 -31.11 -4.78
N TYR A 5 14.83 -30.21 -4.28
CA TYR A 5 13.49 -29.93 -4.83
C TYR A 5 13.55 -29.27 -6.21
N TYR A 6 12.73 -29.76 -7.14
CA TYR A 6 12.44 -29.09 -8.40
C TYR A 6 11.44 -27.95 -8.16
N CYS A 7 11.89 -26.71 -8.33
CA CYS A 7 11.14 -25.51 -7.95
C CYS A 7 10.62 -24.78 -9.18
N THR A 8 9.30 -24.64 -9.32
CA THR A 8 8.67 -23.98 -10.47
C THR A 8 7.75 -22.84 -10.07
N ASN A 9 7.77 -21.76 -10.85
CA ASN A 9 6.79 -20.67 -10.76
C ASN A 9 6.05 -20.51 -12.08
N ASN A 10 4.77 -20.89 -12.10
CA ASN A 10 3.93 -20.76 -13.29
C ASN A 10 3.46 -19.31 -13.42
N ASN A 11 4.25 -18.53 -14.15
CA ASN A 11 4.05 -17.11 -14.49
C ASN A 11 4.08 -16.15 -13.28
N LYS A 12 4.29 -14.85 -13.54
CA LYS A 12 4.33 -13.73 -12.57
C LYS A 12 5.54 -13.75 -11.61
N GLU A 13 6.42 -12.77 -11.80
CA GLU A 13 7.61 -12.52 -10.99
C GLU A 13 7.67 -11.03 -10.63
N ASP A 14 6.59 -10.46 -10.10
CA ASP A 14 6.50 -9.03 -9.71
C ASP A 14 7.38 -8.69 -8.48
N TYR A 15 8.61 -9.22 -8.47
CA TYR A 15 9.65 -8.97 -7.50
C TYR A 15 10.10 -7.52 -7.62
N ASN A 16 10.08 -6.83 -6.49
CA ASN A 16 10.52 -5.44 -6.39
C ASN A 16 12.03 -5.33 -6.09
N LEU A 17 12.82 -6.30 -6.57
CA LEU A 17 14.25 -6.44 -6.30
C LEU A 17 14.98 -6.98 -7.55
N ILE A 18 16.30 -6.76 -7.60
CA ILE A 18 17.15 -7.38 -8.63
C ILE A 18 17.16 -8.89 -8.34
N THR A 19 16.50 -9.65 -9.19
CA THR A 19 16.41 -11.11 -9.04
C THR A 19 17.77 -11.76 -9.24
N PRO A 20 18.29 -12.49 -8.25
CA PRO A 20 19.50 -13.28 -8.48
C PRO A 20 19.21 -14.35 -9.53
N ASN A 21 20.23 -14.71 -10.32
CA ASN A 21 20.10 -15.83 -11.24
C ASN A 21 19.76 -17.11 -10.47
N ASN A 22 18.93 -17.97 -11.07
CA ASN A 22 18.54 -19.25 -10.50
C ASN A 22 17.73 -19.11 -9.19
N VAL A 23 16.61 -18.39 -9.16
CA VAL A 23 15.64 -18.54 -8.05
C VAL A 23 14.85 -19.84 -8.24
N TRP A 24 14.37 -20.06 -9.47
CA TRP A 24 13.58 -21.23 -9.88
C TRP A 24 14.41 -22.19 -10.73
N ASP A 25 14.01 -23.46 -10.81
CA ASP A 25 14.44 -24.37 -11.86
C ASP A 25 13.73 -24.01 -13.18
N GLU A 26 12.45 -23.61 -13.10
CA GLU A 26 11.70 -23.04 -14.22
C GLU A 26 10.74 -21.94 -13.74
N SER A 27 10.73 -20.81 -14.45
CA SER A 27 9.75 -19.74 -14.22
C SER A 27 9.24 -19.23 -15.55
N SER A 28 8.05 -19.66 -15.92
CA SER A 28 7.45 -19.43 -17.23
C SER A 28 5.96 -19.76 -17.18
N ARG A 29 5.21 -19.43 -18.23
CA ARG A 29 3.81 -19.88 -18.38
C ARG A 29 3.69 -21.40 -18.59
N MET A 30 4.79 -22.06 -18.92
CA MET A 30 4.88 -23.52 -19.12
C MET A 30 5.47 -24.22 -17.89
N ALA A 31 5.91 -23.48 -16.87
CA ALA A 31 6.58 -24.03 -15.72
C ALA A 31 5.66 -24.95 -14.93
N HIS A 32 6.13 -26.17 -14.69
CA HIS A 32 5.30 -27.23 -14.17
C HIS A 32 6.11 -28.27 -13.41
N TYR A 33 5.57 -28.77 -12.29
CA TYR A 33 6.19 -29.86 -11.52
C TYR A 33 6.43 -31.16 -12.31
N LYS A 34 5.79 -31.33 -13.49
CA LYS A 34 5.95 -32.52 -14.34
C LYS A 34 7.29 -32.57 -15.05
N ASN A 35 8.00 -31.45 -15.15
CA ASN A 35 9.30 -31.33 -15.81
C ASN A 35 10.47 -31.81 -14.91
N ARG A 36 10.17 -32.24 -13.68
CA ARG A 36 11.16 -32.79 -12.74
C ARG A 36 11.64 -34.18 -13.17
N ARG A 37 12.78 -34.62 -12.61
CA ARG A 37 13.24 -36.02 -12.76
C ARG A 37 12.33 -36.98 -11.99
N GLU A 38 12.31 -38.24 -12.40
CA GLU A 38 11.62 -39.31 -11.66
C GLU A 38 12.05 -39.32 -10.18
N ASP A 39 11.09 -39.52 -9.28
CA ASP A 39 11.23 -39.48 -7.81
C ASP A 39 11.79 -38.18 -7.19
N GLN A 40 12.02 -37.13 -7.99
CA GLN A 40 12.45 -35.84 -7.46
C GLN A 40 11.27 -35.14 -6.75
N PRO A 41 11.45 -34.61 -5.52
CA PRO A 41 10.41 -33.81 -4.88
C PRO A 41 10.25 -32.46 -5.59
N PHE A 42 9.09 -31.83 -5.46
CA PHE A 42 8.81 -30.56 -6.13
C PHE A 42 8.23 -29.51 -5.18
N PHE A 43 8.44 -28.25 -5.57
CA PHE A 43 7.76 -27.08 -5.03
C PHE A 43 7.25 -26.28 -6.23
N ALA A 44 5.93 -26.17 -6.39
CA ALA A 44 5.34 -25.57 -7.57
C ALA A 44 4.29 -24.53 -7.17
N VAL A 45 4.41 -23.34 -7.77
CA VAL A 45 3.45 -22.25 -7.61
C VAL A 45 2.67 -22.09 -8.91
N PHE A 46 1.34 -22.06 -8.82
CA PHE A 46 0.45 -21.80 -9.95
C PHE A 46 -0.34 -20.51 -9.69
N ASN A 47 -0.17 -19.51 -10.56
CA ASN A 47 -0.79 -18.19 -10.38
C ASN A 47 -2.00 -18.02 -11.30
N ALA A 48 -3.21 -18.01 -10.71
CA ALA A 48 -4.44 -17.71 -11.45
C ALA A 48 -4.71 -16.19 -11.45
N THR A 49 -4.86 -15.58 -12.63
CA THR A 49 -5.07 -14.13 -12.79
C THR A 49 -6.51 -13.74 -13.09
N ALA A 50 -7.44 -14.71 -13.17
CA ALA A 50 -8.81 -14.48 -13.61
C ALA A 50 -9.59 -13.50 -12.71
N SER A 51 -9.35 -13.52 -11.39
CA SER A 51 -9.96 -12.62 -10.41
C SER A 51 -9.31 -11.23 -10.31
N HIS A 52 -8.32 -10.93 -11.15
CA HIS A 52 -7.69 -9.61 -11.18
C HIS A 52 -8.68 -8.51 -11.58
N GLU A 53 -8.51 -7.29 -11.05
CA GLU A 53 -9.42 -6.15 -11.27
C GLU A 53 -9.69 -5.83 -12.77
N SER A 54 -8.74 -6.15 -13.65
CA SER A 54 -8.91 -6.03 -15.10
C SER A 54 -9.99 -6.94 -15.68
N GLY A 55 -10.29 -8.07 -15.03
CA GLY A 55 -11.38 -8.97 -15.41
C GLY A 55 -12.76 -8.31 -15.32
N ILE A 56 -12.93 -7.32 -14.43
CA ILE A 56 -14.16 -6.52 -14.32
C ILE A 56 -14.23 -5.50 -15.46
N ARG A 57 -13.11 -4.80 -15.71
CA ARG A 57 -13.00 -3.73 -16.71
C ARG A 57 -13.21 -4.21 -18.15
N GLY A 58 -12.73 -5.42 -18.44
CA GLY A 58 -12.82 -6.04 -19.76
C GLY A 58 -14.11 -6.82 -20.02
N PHE A 59 -15.00 -6.95 -19.04
CA PHE A 59 -16.15 -7.85 -19.13
C PHE A 59 -17.21 -7.34 -20.12
N LYS A 60 -17.49 -8.15 -21.14
CA LYS A 60 -18.51 -7.89 -22.17
C LYS A 60 -19.62 -8.93 -22.02
N GLY A 61 -20.75 -8.55 -21.44
CA GLY A 61 -21.90 -9.43 -21.26
C GLY A 61 -22.68 -9.19 -19.98
N GLN A 62 -23.50 -10.19 -19.63
CA GLN A 62 -24.23 -10.27 -18.36
C GLN A 62 -23.50 -11.24 -17.42
N PRO A 63 -23.38 -10.91 -16.12
CA PRO A 63 -22.81 -11.83 -15.14
C PRO A 63 -23.68 -13.08 -15.00
N ARG A 64 -23.06 -14.21 -14.60
CA ARG A 64 -23.77 -15.45 -14.28
C ARG A 64 -24.39 -15.38 -12.89
N HIS A 65 -23.69 -14.78 -11.94
CA HIS A 65 -24.26 -14.44 -10.64
C HIS A 65 -25.29 -13.31 -10.79
N ASP A 66 -26.41 -13.40 -10.07
CA ASP A 66 -27.43 -12.35 -10.04
C ASP A 66 -26.89 -11.10 -9.31
N PRO A 67 -26.81 -9.92 -9.98
CA PRO A 67 -26.43 -8.67 -9.33
C PRO A 67 -27.27 -8.31 -8.10
N ALA A 68 -28.55 -8.71 -8.04
CA ALA A 68 -29.40 -8.43 -6.89
C ALA A 68 -28.89 -9.15 -5.61
N GLY A 69 -28.22 -10.29 -5.76
CA GLY A 69 -27.62 -11.05 -4.66
C GLY A 69 -26.20 -10.63 -4.29
N ALA A 70 -25.61 -9.63 -4.95
CA ALA A 70 -24.24 -9.21 -4.71
C ALA A 70 -24.05 -8.64 -3.28
N PRO A 71 -23.01 -9.07 -2.53
CA PRO A 71 -22.71 -8.54 -1.20
C PRO A 71 -21.96 -7.20 -1.32
N VAL A 72 -22.70 -6.11 -1.52
CA VAL A 72 -22.13 -4.77 -1.59
C VAL A 72 -21.76 -4.28 -0.18
N PRO A 73 -20.48 -3.97 0.11
CA PRO A 73 -20.07 -3.44 1.41
C PRO A 73 -20.69 -2.07 1.70
N ALA A 74 -20.86 -1.72 2.98
CA ALA A 74 -21.50 -0.48 3.42
C ALA A 74 -20.81 0.81 2.93
N PHE A 75 -19.51 0.74 2.61
CA PHE A 75 -18.75 1.86 2.06
C PHE A 75 -18.90 2.03 0.54
N HIS A 76 -19.47 1.07 -0.18
CA HIS A 76 -19.78 1.24 -1.61
C HIS A 76 -21.19 1.82 -1.80
N PRO A 77 -21.40 2.68 -2.82
CA PRO A 77 -22.74 3.09 -3.21
C PRO A 77 -23.52 1.90 -3.78
N ASP A 78 -24.72 1.66 -3.28
CA ASP A 78 -25.54 0.52 -3.69
C ASP A 78 -26.34 0.85 -4.96
N THR A 79 -25.68 0.81 -6.11
CA THR A 79 -26.27 1.08 -7.42
C THR A 79 -26.34 -0.19 -8.27
N PRO A 80 -27.17 -0.22 -9.34
CA PRO A 80 -27.17 -1.32 -10.28
C PRO A 80 -25.80 -1.60 -10.92
N LEU A 81 -25.00 -0.57 -11.18
CA LEU A 81 -23.66 -0.73 -11.76
C LEU A 81 -22.69 -1.39 -10.77
N VAL A 82 -22.70 -0.93 -9.51
CA VAL A 82 -21.83 -1.47 -8.46
C VAL A 82 -22.17 -2.93 -8.15
N ARG A 83 -23.47 -3.25 -8.05
CA ARG A 83 -23.97 -4.62 -7.92
C ARG A 83 -23.54 -5.52 -9.07
N ARG A 84 -23.60 -5.02 -10.30
CA ARG A 84 -23.14 -5.74 -11.49
C ARG A 84 -21.65 -6.04 -11.43
N ASP A 85 -20.81 -5.06 -11.08
CA ASP A 85 -19.36 -5.26 -10.98
C ASP A 85 -19.00 -6.28 -9.89
N TRP A 86 -19.70 -6.28 -8.76
CA TRP A 86 -19.57 -7.32 -7.73
C TRP A 86 -19.95 -8.71 -8.25
N ALA A 87 -21.06 -8.85 -8.97
CA ALA A 87 -21.45 -10.13 -9.56
C ALA A 87 -20.40 -10.65 -10.55
N ILE A 88 -19.81 -9.76 -11.36
CA ILE A 88 -18.70 -10.11 -12.27
C ILE A 88 -17.46 -10.53 -11.48
N TYR A 89 -17.14 -9.86 -10.38
CA TYR A 89 -16.05 -10.28 -9.51
C TYR A 89 -16.25 -11.72 -9.01
N TYR A 90 -17.45 -12.07 -8.53
CA TYR A 90 -17.74 -13.44 -8.09
C TYR A 90 -17.75 -14.47 -9.23
N ASP A 91 -18.16 -14.09 -10.45
CA ASP A 91 -17.96 -14.95 -11.64
C ASP A 91 -16.50 -15.30 -11.86
N ASN A 92 -15.61 -14.31 -11.70
CA ASN A 92 -14.17 -14.50 -11.85
C ASN A 92 -13.60 -15.35 -10.71
N VAL A 93 -14.11 -15.21 -9.48
CA VAL A 93 -13.75 -16.10 -8.36
C VAL A 93 -14.13 -17.55 -8.68
N SER A 94 -15.32 -17.82 -9.21
CA SER A 94 -15.69 -19.17 -9.64
C SER A 94 -14.81 -19.70 -10.78
N ALA A 95 -14.27 -18.83 -11.64
CA ALA A 95 -13.30 -19.26 -12.66
C ALA A 95 -11.96 -19.66 -12.03
N VAL A 96 -11.48 -18.94 -11.00
CA VAL A 96 -10.29 -19.32 -10.24
C VAL A 96 -10.49 -20.65 -9.50
N ASP A 97 -11.66 -20.86 -8.90
CA ASP A 97 -12.03 -22.13 -8.24
C ASP A 97 -11.97 -23.31 -9.23
N ALA A 98 -12.53 -23.15 -10.44
CA ALA A 98 -12.46 -24.18 -11.47
C ALA A 98 -11.01 -24.53 -11.87
N ILE A 99 -10.12 -23.53 -11.99
CA ILE A 99 -8.69 -23.72 -12.26
C ILE A 99 -8.01 -24.50 -11.12
N ALA A 100 -8.32 -24.17 -9.87
CA ALA A 100 -7.80 -24.94 -8.72
C ALA A 100 -8.24 -26.40 -8.80
N GLY A 101 -9.52 -26.65 -9.11
CA GLY A 101 -10.07 -27.99 -9.30
C GLY A 101 -9.38 -28.78 -10.43
N GLU A 102 -8.93 -28.12 -11.51
CA GLU A 102 -8.14 -28.76 -12.57
C GLU A 102 -6.79 -29.26 -12.06
N HIS A 103 -6.06 -28.45 -11.31
CA HIS A 103 -4.78 -28.84 -10.71
C HIS A 103 -4.93 -29.96 -9.67
N LEU A 104 -6.00 -29.94 -8.88
CA LEU A 104 -6.28 -31.02 -7.91
C LEU A 104 -6.54 -32.36 -8.61
N ARG A 105 -7.38 -32.37 -9.65
CA ARG A 105 -7.61 -33.58 -10.47
C ARG A 105 -6.35 -34.06 -11.17
N GLU A 106 -5.48 -33.15 -11.57
CA GLU A 106 -4.21 -33.48 -12.19
C GLU A 106 -3.25 -34.19 -11.21
N LEU A 107 -3.15 -33.70 -9.97
CA LEU A 107 -2.38 -34.36 -8.90
C LEU A 107 -2.93 -35.75 -8.59
N GLU A 108 -4.26 -35.90 -8.52
CA GLU A 108 -4.92 -37.19 -8.32
C GLU A 108 -4.63 -38.17 -9.46
N ALA A 109 -4.82 -37.74 -10.71
CA ALA A 109 -4.56 -38.57 -11.89
C ALA A 109 -3.08 -38.99 -12.01
N ALA A 110 -2.16 -38.19 -11.47
CA ALA A 110 -0.73 -38.50 -11.39
C ALA A 110 -0.35 -39.39 -10.19
N GLY A 111 -1.29 -39.72 -9.31
CA GLY A 111 -1.01 -40.48 -8.08
C GLY A 111 -0.21 -39.70 -7.04
N LEU A 112 -0.23 -38.36 -7.09
CA LEU A 112 0.58 -37.48 -6.24
C LEU A 112 -0.22 -36.82 -5.10
N ALA A 113 -1.54 -37.04 -5.04
CA ALA A 113 -2.42 -36.40 -4.06
C ALA A 113 -2.00 -36.69 -2.60
N ASP A 114 -1.65 -37.94 -2.28
CA ASP A 114 -1.25 -38.34 -0.92
C ASP A 114 0.17 -37.90 -0.55
N SER A 115 0.97 -37.47 -1.53
CA SER A 115 2.35 -37.04 -1.36
C SER A 115 2.56 -35.54 -1.62
N THR A 116 1.50 -34.74 -1.61
CA THR A 116 1.57 -33.30 -1.87
C THR A 116 0.84 -32.51 -0.80
N ILE A 117 1.54 -31.57 -0.15
CA ILE A 117 0.91 -30.54 0.69
C ILE A 117 0.42 -29.43 -0.23
N ILE A 118 -0.83 -29.00 -0.05
CA ILE A 118 -1.47 -28.03 -0.95
C ILE A 118 -1.76 -26.75 -0.18
N PHE A 119 -1.35 -25.62 -0.74
CA PHE A 119 -1.67 -24.28 -0.28
C PHE A 119 -2.54 -23.60 -1.34
N TYR A 120 -3.64 -22.98 -0.91
CA TYR A 120 -4.50 -22.15 -1.75
C TYR A 120 -4.76 -20.82 -1.05
N TRP A 121 -4.41 -19.71 -1.70
CA TRP A 121 -4.53 -18.37 -1.11
C TRP A 121 -4.70 -17.27 -2.17
N GLY A 122 -5.15 -16.08 -1.73
CA GLY A 122 -5.14 -14.84 -2.53
C GLY A 122 -3.96 -13.94 -2.18
N ASP A 123 -3.47 -13.09 -3.10
CA ASP A 123 -2.32 -12.20 -2.87
C ASP A 123 -2.68 -10.86 -2.19
N HIS A 124 -3.96 -10.49 -2.18
CA HIS A 124 -4.55 -9.38 -1.44
C HIS A 124 -6.07 -9.53 -1.47
N GLY A 125 -6.80 -8.63 -0.78
CA GLY A 125 -8.26 -8.53 -0.87
C GLY A 125 -8.78 -8.29 -2.30
N SER A 126 -10.09 -8.18 -2.48
CA SER A 126 -10.73 -8.04 -3.80
C SER A 126 -10.09 -6.95 -4.69
N GLY A 127 -10.21 -7.12 -6.01
CA GLY A 127 -9.85 -6.08 -6.99
C GLY A 127 -10.80 -4.87 -7.01
N MET A 128 -11.89 -4.92 -6.22
CA MET A 128 -12.82 -3.82 -6.02
C MET A 128 -12.16 -2.64 -5.25
N PRO A 129 -12.61 -1.38 -5.44
CA PRO A 129 -12.01 -0.23 -4.77
C PRO A 129 -12.13 -0.33 -3.24
N ARG A 130 -11.18 0.30 -2.50
CA ARG A 130 -10.98 0.18 -1.04
C ARG A 130 -10.51 -1.20 -0.52
N PHE A 131 -10.52 -2.27 -1.33
CA PHE A 131 -9.89 -3.54 -0.99
C PHE A 131 -8.39 -3.48 -1.34
N LYS A 132 -8.00 -3.98 -2.52
CA LYS A 132 -6.64 -3.84 -3.05
C LYS A 132 -6.16 -2.40 -2.90
N ARG A 133 -4.91 -2.24 -2.42
CA ARG A 133 -4.21 -0.98 -2.12
C ARG A 133 -4.55 -0.34 -0.76
N TRP A 134 -5.51 -0.85 0.01
CA TRP A 134 -5.82 -0.30 1.34
C TRP A 134 -5.37 -1.26 2.45
N PRO A 135 -4.70 -0.79 3.52
CA PRO A 135 -4.12 -1.67 4.53
C PRO A 135 -5.06 -1.96 5.70
N SER A 136 -6.36 -2.12 5.43
CA SER A 136 -7.39 -2.51 6.41
C SER A 136 -7.79 -3.98 6.22
N ASP A 137 -8.74 -4.50 7.01
CA ASP A 137 -9.16 -5.91 6.90
C ASP A 137 -9.61 -6.23 5.46
N SER A 138 -10.41 -5.37 4.84
CA SER A 138 -10.88 -5.60 3.46
C SER A 138 -9.75 -5.75 2.44
N GLY A 139 -8.60 -5.10 2.66
CA GLY A 139 -7.47 -5.18 1.73
C GLY A 139 -6.45 -6.28 2.04
N LEU A 140 -6.36 -6.71 3.30
CA LEU A 140 -5.30 -7.60 3.79
C LEU A 140 -5.80 -9.01 4.16
N ARG A 141 -7.07 -9.17 4.54
CA ARG A 141 -7.65 -10.47 4.85
C ARG A 141 -7.93 -11.23 3.56
N VAL A 142 -7.27 -12.37 3.40
CA VAL A 142 -7.37 -13.24 2.23
C VAL A 142 -7.77 -14.66 2.64
N PRO A 143 -8.33 -15.47 1.74
CA PRO A 143 -8.46 -16.90 2.00
C PRO A 143 -7.06 -17.53 2.11
N LEU A 144 -6.91 -18.48 3.03
CA LEU A 144 -5.82 -19.43 3.10
C LEU A 144 -6.39 -20.80 3.44
N VAL A 145 -6.17 -21.77 2.56
CA VAL A 145 -6.50 -23.18 2.81
C VAL A 145 -5.21 -23.97 2.68
N VAL A 146 -4.90 -24.76 3.71
CA VAL A 146 -3.75 -25.67 3.71
C VAL A 146 -4.25 -27.09 3.91
N TYR A 147 -3.99 -27.96 2.93
CA TYR A 147 -4.27 -29.39 3.01
C TYR A 147 -2.98 -30.16 3.20
N ILE A 148 -2.92 -30.92 4.30
CA ILE A 148 -1.77 -31.77 4.66
C ILE A 148 -2.25 -33.23 4.66
N PRO A 149 -1.86 -34.05 3.67
CA PRO A 149 -2.30 -35.43 3.56
C PRO A 149 -1.75 -36.30 4.70
N GLU A 150 -2.30 -37.50 4.87
CA GLU A 150 -1.97 -38.38 6.00
C GLU A 150 -0.50 -38.77 6.05
N ALA A 151 0.15 -38.91 4.88
CA ALA A 151 1.59 -39.17 4.80
C ALA A 151 2.44 -38.10 5.51
N PHE A 152 1.93 -36.87 5.65
CA PHE A 152 2.59 -35.76 6.32
C PHE A 152 1.91 -35.36 7.64
N ALA A 153 1.16 -36.27 8.28
CA ALA A 153 0.46 -35.98 9.52
C ALA A 153 1.36 -35.41 10.63
N HIS A 154 2.62 -35.83 10.67
CA HIS A 154 3.64 -35.36 11.62
C HIS A 154 4.08 -33.89 11.42
N LEU A 155 3.70 -33.25 10.31
CA LEU A 155 3.98 -31.83 10.03
C LEU A 155 2.79 -30.91 10.35
N ARG A 156 1.65 -31.48 10.73
CA ARG A 156 0.41 -30.75 11.04
C ARG A 156 0.55 -29.94 12.34
N PRO A 157 -0.07 -28.76 12.44
CA PRO A 157 -0.20 -28.04 13.71
C PRO A 157 -1.18 -28.78 14.63
N ALA A 158 -1.15 -28.44 15.92
CA ALA A 158 -1.91 -29.16 16.94
C ALA A 158 -3.44 -29.03 16.76
N ASP A 159 -3.91 -27.94 16.16
CA ASP A 159 -5.32 -27.64 15.90
C ASP A 159 -5.80 -28.16 14.53
N TYR A 160 -4.96 -28.86 13.76
CA TYR A 160 -5.32 -29.35 12.44
C TYR A 160 -6.44 -30.38 12.50
N SER A 161 -7.50 -30.11 11.73
CA SER A 161 -8.54 -31.09 11.44
C SER A 161 -8.99 -30.95 9.98
N PRO A 162 -9.19 -32.05 9.23
CA PRO A 162 -9.74 -31.98 7.88
C PRO A 162 -11.11 -31.28 7.87
N GLY A 163 -11.24 -30.24 7.04
CA GLY A 163 -12.45 -29.39 6.99
C GLY A 163 -12.62 -28.45 8.20
N GLY A 164 -11.65 -28.41 9.10
CA GLY A 164 -11.63 -27.51 10.25
C GLY A 164 -11.23 -26.08 9.90
N GLN A 165 -11.25 -25.23 10.92
CA GLN A 165 -10.81 -23.83 10.87
C GLN A 165 -9.73 -23.62 11.92
N SER A 166 -8.82 -22.68 11.65
CA SER A 166 -7.77 -22.27 12.57
C SER A 166 -7.89 -20.77 12.81
N GLU A 167 -7.75 -20.37 14.07
CA GLU A 167 -7.71 -18.97 14.50
C GLU A 167 -6.25 -18.44 14.54
N LEU A 168 -5.28 -19.24 14.09
CA LEU A 168 -3.87 -18.85 14.03
C LEU A 168 -3.69 -17.62 13.12
N PRO A 169 -3.15 -16.50 13.61
CA PRO A 169 -2.82 -15.38 12.76
C PRO A 169 -1.63 -15.74 11.86
N VAL A 170 -1.86 -15.73 10.54
CA VAL A 170 -0.83 -16.05 9.54
C VAL A 170 -0.68 -14.89 8.57
N GLY A 171 0.55 -14.38 8.41
CA GLY A 171 0.92 -13.41 7.40
C GLY A 171 1.75 -14.06 6.27
N PHE A 172 1.82 -13.43 5.09
CA PHE A 172 2.65 -13.98 4.00
C PHE A 172 4.15 -14.03 4.32
N ILE A 173 4.61 -13.18 5.24
CA ILE A 173 5.99 -13.23 5.73
C ILE A 173 6.32 -14.57 6.40
N ASP A 174 5.29 -15.32 6.84
CA ASP A 174 5.40 -16.63 7.50
C ASP A 174 5.53 -17.78 6.48
N PHE A 175 5.24 -17.56 5.19
CA PHE A 175 5.25 -18.63 4.20
C PHE A 175 6.66 -19.14 3.93
N ALA A 176 7.63 -18.24 3.72
CA ALA A 176 9.02 -18.61 3.49
C ALA A 176 9.63 -19.45 4.65
N PRO A 177 9.55 -19.02 5.93
CA PRO A 177 10.02 -19.84 7.03
C PRO A 177 9.22 -21.13 7.17
N THR A 178 7.91 -21.13 6.90
CA THR A 178 7.10 -22.36 6.90
C THR A 178 7.55 -23.36 5.83
N MET A 179 7.87 -22.92 4.62
CA MET A 179 8.38 -23.80 3.56
C MET A 179 9.72 -24.44 3.93
N LEU A 180 10.61 -23.70 4.60
CA LEU A 180 11.86 -24.25 5.13
C LEU A 180 11.61 -25.26 6.25
N SER A 181 10.70 -24.92 7.17
CA SER A 181 10.34 -25.77 8.30
C SER A 181 9.78 -27.12 7.83
N LEU A 182 8.85 -27.12 6.87
CA LEU A 182 8.24 -28.34 6.31
C LEU A 182 9.27 -29.34 5.75
N ILE A 183 10.43 -28.86 5.28
CA ILE A 183 11.51 -29.70 4.77
C ILE A 183 12.64 -29.92 5.78
N GLY A 184 12.40 -29.58 7.05
CA GLY A 184 13.32 -29.79 8.17
C GLY A 184 14.45 -28.75 8.29
N ILE A 185 14.45 -27.70 7.47
CA ILE A 185 15.46 -26.64 7.51
C ILE A 185 15.02 -25.56 8.49
N ALA A 186 15.89 -25.26 9.46
CA ALA A 186 15.66 -24.16 10.40
C ALA A 186 15.59 -22.83 9.65
N PRO A 187 14.51 -22.03 9.80
CA PRO A 187 14.44 -20.71 9.19
C PRO A 187 15.58 -19.79 9.69
N PRO A 188 16.22 -19.01 8.81
CA PRO A 188 17.24 -18.05 9.22
C PRO A 188 16.68 -16.95 10.12
N ALA A 189 17.48 -16.53 11.11
CA ALA A 189 17.08 -15.53 12.11
C ALA A 189 16.76 -14.13 11.56
N TRP A 190 17.14 -13.82 10.32
CA TRP A 190 16.82 -12.55 9.65
C TRP A 190 15.43 -12.53 9.00
N MET A 191 14.76 -13.69 8.87
CA MET A 191 13.38 -13.72 8.40
C MET A 191 12.46 -13.11 9.46
N GLN A 192 11.59 -12.19 9.04
CA GLN A 192 10.68 -11.48 9.96
C GLN A 192 9.48 -12.33 10.38
N GLY A 193 9.06 -13.26 9.51
CA GLY A 193 7.96 -14.19 9.81
C GLY A 193 8.42 -15.43 10.56
N HIS A 194 7.45 -16.22 11.01
CA HIS A 194 7.66 -17.43 11.79
C HIS A 194 7.03 -18.62 11.08
N ALA A 195 7.65 -19.80 11.19
CA ALA A 195 7.01 -21.00 10.66
C ALA A 195 5.77 -21.34 11.50
N PHE A 196 4.66 -21.70 10.85
CA PHE A 196 3.44 -22.18 11.52
C PHE A 196 3.15 -23.67 11.28
N LEU A 197 3.99 -24.35 10.47
CA LEU A 197 3.94 -25.80 10.22
C LEU A 197 5.33 -26.42 10.34
N GLY A 198 5.37 -27.74 10.52
CA GLY A 198 6.61 -28.51 10.56
C GLY A 198 7.42 -28.38 11.87
N PRO A 199 8.59 -29.04 11.94
CA PRO A 199 9.39 -29.16 13.17
C PRO A 199 9.92 -27.85 13.75
N HIS A 200 9.99 -26.79 12.96
CA HIS A 200 10.46 -25.46 13.40
C HIS A 200 9.30 -24.47 13.59
N ALA A 201 8.06 -24.96 13.67
CA ALA A 201 6.90 -24.12 13.99
C ALA A 201 7.12 -23.40 15.34
N GLY A 202 6.98 -22.07 15.32
CA GLY A 202 7.30 -21.18 16.43
C GLY A 202 6.09 -20.74 17.25
N ALA A 203 6.32 -19.82 18.18
CA ALA A 203 5.25 -19.17 18.92
C ALA A 203 4.39 -18.31 17.99
N GLU A 204 3.07 -18.36 18.20
CA GLU A 204 2.08 -17.65 17.40
C GLU A 204 2.30 -16.13 17.46
N SER A 205 2.24 -15.46 16.31
CA SER A 205 2.20 -14.00 16.29
C SER A 205 0.83 -13.55 16.76
N GLN A 206 0.75 -12.80 17.85
CA GLN A 206 -0.53 -12.24 18.33
C GLN A 206 -1.04 -11.08 17.46
N HIS A 207 -0.22 -10.59 16.52
CA HIS A 207 -0.54 -9.43 15.71
C HIS A 207 -0.11 -9.63 14.26
N LEU A 208 -0.92 -9.13 13.33
CA LEU A 208 -0.58 -9.02 11.92
C LEU A 208 -0.41 -7.56 11.54
N PHE A 209 0.54 -7.28 10.65
CA PHE A 209 0.92 -5.93 10.27
C PHE A 209 0.68 -5.68 8.78
N GLY A 210 0.22 -4.47 8.47
CA GLY A 210 0.01 -4.01 7.11
C GLY A 210 0.62 -2.64 6.87
N PHE A 211 0.82 -2.30 5.60
CA PHE A 211 1.24 -0.95 5.23
C PHE A 211 0.73 -0.54 3.86
N ARG A 212 0.66 0.78 3.66
CA ARG A 212 0.50 1.43 2.36
C ARG A 212 1.64 2.42 2.17
N GLY A 213 2.28 2.33 1.01
CA GLY A 213 3.32 3.24 0.53
C GLY A 213 2.85 3.91 -0.76
N ARG A 214 3.66 3.84 -1.81
CA ARG A 214 3.28 4.28 -3.16
C ARG A 214 2.31 3.29 -3.84
N MET A 215 1.27 3.82 -4.47
CA MET A 215 0.39 3.11 -5.40
C MET A 215 0.50 3.76 -6.78
N ASP A 216 1.20 3.08 -7.69
CA ASP A 216 1.49 3.62 -9.02
C ASP A 216 2.10 5.04 -8.93
N GLU A 217 1.42 6.06 -9.43
CA GLU A 217 1.85 7.47 -9.40
C GLU A 217 1.50 8.26 -8.13
N ARG A 218 0.86 7.64 -7.13
CA ARG A 218 0.42 8.31 -5.88
C ARG A 218 1.16 7.80 -4.66
N LEU A 219 1.58 8.70 -3.77
CA LEU A 219 2.25 8.37 -2.52
C LEU A 219 1.27 8.42 -1.35
N ASP A 220 1.44 7.53 -0.38
CA ASP A 220 0.80 7.59 0.93
C ASP A 220 1.76 6.96 1.97
N LEU A 221 1.47 7.17 3.26
CA LEU A 221 2.20 6.52 4.34
C LEU A 221 1.22 6.11 5.44
N ILE A 222 0.79 4.85 5.39
CA ILE A 222 -0.10 4.25 6.38
C ILE A 222 0.53 2.98 6.91
N ARG A 223 0.38 2.75 8.21
CA ARG A 223 0.76 1.52 8.89
C ARG A 223 -0.44 0.99 9.65
N SER A 224 -0.61 -0.33 9.67
CA SER A 224 -1.72 -0.98 10.37
C SER A 224 -1.26 -2.18 11.17
N VAL A 225 -2.05 -2.48 12.21
CA VAL A 225 -1.93 -3.70 13.02
C VAL A 225 -3.32 -4.22 13.33
N THR A 226 -3.46 -5.54 13.36
CA THR A 226 -4.66 -6.23 13.85
C THR A 226 -4.28 -7.32 14.84
N ASP A 227 -5.12 -7.50 15.86
CA ASP A 227 -5.06 -8.62 16.81
C ASP A 227 -6.06 -9.75 16.46
N GLY A 228 -6.68 -9.66 15.27
CA GLY A 228 -7.72 -10.58 14.79
C GLY A 228 -9.14 -10.08 15.03
N ARG A 229 -9.35 -9.15 15.97
CA ARG A 229 -10.66 -8.50 16.20
C ARG A 229 -10.62 -7.02 15.88
N TYR A 230 -9.63 -6.30 16.39
CA TYR A 230 -9.49 -4.87 16.22
C TYR A 230 -8.46 -4.56 15.15
N VAL A 231 -8.78 -3.61 14.27
CA VAL A 231 -7.84 -3.10 13.27
C VAL A 231 -7.52 -1.66 13.61
N TYR A 232 -6.23 -1.37 13.80
CA TYR A 232 -5.72 -0.02 14.03
C TYR A 232 -4.90 0.44 12.84
N LEU A 233 -5.19 1.63 12.32
CA LEU A 233 -4.44 2.30 11.25
C LEU A 233 -3.87 3.63 11.76
N ARG A 234 -2.61 3.90 11.42
CA ARG A 234 -1.97 5.20 11.62
C ARG A 234 -1.70 5.87 10.26
N ASN A 235 -2.36 6.99 10.01
CA ASN A 235 -2.18 7.82 8.82
C ASN A 235 -1.13 8.90 9.05
N TYR A 236 0.04 8.78 8.42
CA TYR A 236 1.09 9.80 8.51
C TYR A 236 0.92 10.92 7.46
N MET A 237 0.04 10.71 6.48
CA MET A 237 -0.31 11.71 5.46
C MET A 237 -1.82 12.04 5.46
N PRO A 238 -2.39 12.56 6.58
CA PRO A 238 -3.83 12.79 6.67
C PRO A 238 -4.36 13.91 5.75
N HIS A 239 -3.49 14.76 5.22
CA HIS A 239 -3.87 15.81 4.26
C HIS A 239 -4.18 15.28 2.85
N LEU A 240 -4.00 13.97 2.60
CA LEU A 240 -4.36 13.28 1.36
C LEU A 240 -5.63 12.43 1.59
N SER A 241 -6.41 12.15 0.55
CA SER A 241 -7.58 11.25 0.63
C SER A 241 -7.17 9.76 0.64
N GLN A 242 -8.08 8.87 1.06
CA GLN A 242 -7.88 7.41 0.92
C GLN A 242 -7.91 6.99 -0.56
N GLY A 243 -8.87 7.55 -1.30
CA GLY A 243 -9.09 7.42 -2.73
C GLY A 243 -8.39 8.52 -3.52
N GLN A 244 -7.06 8.61 -3.44
CA GLN A 244 -6.31 9.44 -4.38
C GLN A 244 -6.59 8.98 -5.82
N HIS A 245 -6.56 9.91 -6.78
CA HIS A 245 -6.77 9.56 -8.19
C HIS A 245 -5.57 8.74 -8.70
N VAL A 246 -5.71 7.42 -8.71
CA VAL A 246 -4.80 6.48 -9.38
C VAL A 246 -5.42 6.09 -10.72
N ALA A 247 -4.78 6.46 -11.83
CA ALA A 247 -5.31 6.31 -13.18
C ALA A 247 -5.75 4.88 -13.47
N TYR A 248 -4.94 3.88 -13.06
CA TYR A 248 -5.28 2.48 -13.24
C TYR A 248 -6.51 2.08 -12.42
N GLN A 249 -6.68 2.55 -11.17
CA GLN A 249 -7.86 2.26 -10.36
C GLN A 249 -9.14 2.90 -10.93
N MET A 250 -8.99 4.08 -11.55
CA MET A 250 -10.07 4.84 -12.19
C MET A 250 -10.58 4.19 -13.49
N GLU A 251 -9.91 3.17 -14.02
CA GLU A 251 -10.47 2.37 -15.12
C GLU A 251 -11.64 1.48 -14.67
N THR A 252 -11.73 1.15 -13.37
CA THR A 252 -12.82 0.32 -12.83
C THR A 252 -14.13 1.12 -12.79
N PRO A 253 -15.23 0.64 -13.43
CA PRO A 253 -16.50 1.38 -13.49
C PRO A 253 -17.05 1.77 -12.12
N THR A 254 -17.05 0.84 -11.16
CA THR A 254 -17.42 1.12 -9.76
C THR A 254 -16.65 2.29 -9.16
N THR A 255 -15.32 2.37 -9.34
CA THR A 255 -14.51 3.50 -8.82
C THR A 255 -14.99 4.83 -9.40
N ARG A 256 -15.23 4.90 -10.72
CA ARG A 256 -15.67 6.14 -11.38
C ARG A 256 -17.04 6.60 -10.90
N GLN A 257 -18.01 5.68 -10.84
CA GLN A 257 -19.34 6.04 -10.37
C GLN A 257 -19.32 6.43 -8.89
N TRP A 258 -18.53 5.76 -8.06
CA TRP A 258 -18.36 6.13 -6.67
C TRP A 258 -17.78 7.54 -6.52
N ARG A 259 -16.78 7.89 -7.33
CA ARG A 259 -16.22 9.24 -7.36
C ARG A 259 -17.23 10.28 -7.86
N GLU A 260 -17.98 9.99 -8.92
CA GLU A 260 -19.01 10.88 -9.45
C GLU A 260 -20.09 11.20 -8.40
N LEU A 261 -20.60 10.17 -7.71
CA LEU A 261 -21.60 10.35 -6.65
C LEU A 261 -21.04 11.15 -5.46
N PHE A 262 -19.74 11.01 -5.17
CA PHE A 262 -19.07 11.85 -4.17
C PHE A 262 -19.05 13.32 -4.59
N ASP A 263 -18.64 13.61 -5.82
CA ASP A 263 -18.58 14.97 -6.36
C ASP A 263 -19.98 15.62 -6.43
N GLN A 264 -21.04 14.82 -6.59
CA GLN A 264 -22.44 15.26 -6.58
C GLN A 264 -23.05 15.38 -5.17
N GLY A 265 -22.32 15.02 -4.11
CA GLY A 265 -22.82 15.05 -2.73
C GLY A 265 -23.93 14.04 -2.43
N GLN A 266 -24.00 12.92 -3.17
CA GLN A 266 -25.07 11.92 -3.07
C GLN A 266 -24.71 10.71 -2.18
N LEU A 267 -23.51 10.69 -1.60
CA LEU A 267 -23.04 9.60 -0.74
C LEU A 267 -23.41 9.82 0.72
N ASN A 268 -23.66 8.71 1.44
CA ASN A 268 -23.73 8.75 2.89
C ASN A 268 -22.32 8.90 3.52
N ALA A 269 -22.25 9.07 4.84
CA ALA A 269 -20.98 9.28 5.54
C ALA A 269 -19.95 8.14 5.38
N ALA A 270 -20.42 6.88 5.40
CA ALA A 270 -19.55 5.71 5.23
C ALA A 270 -18.94 5.66 3.82
N GLN A 271 -19.77 5.94 2.81
CA GLN A 271 -19.37 5.96 1.40
C GLN A 271 -18.48 7.16 1.06
N ALA A 272 -18.73 8.32 1.65
CA ALA A 272 -17.99 9.54 1.37
C ALA A 272 -16.56 9.50 1.96
N ARG A 273 -16.35 8.79 3.08
CA ARG A 273 -15.06 8.77 3.82
C ARG A 273 -13.86 8.45 2.93
N PHE A 274 -14.00 7.54 1.96
CA PHE A 274 -12.91 7.15 1.07
C PHE A 274 -12.34 8.34 0.28
N TRP A 275 -13.17 9.33 -0.05
CA TRP A 275 -12.77 10.49 -0.86
C TRP A 275 -12.50 11.75 -0.02
N GLN A 276 -12.88 11.75 1.27
CA GLN A 276 -12.75 12.91 2.15
C GLN A 276 -11.29 13.24 2.48
N VAL A 277 -11.05 14.55 2.68
CA VAL A 277 -9.79 15.11 3.15
C VAL A 277 -10.10 16.14 4.23
N PRO A 278 -9.41 16.12 5.39
CA PRO A 278 -8.35 15.18 5.75
C PRO A 278 -8.88 13.78 6.13
N LYS A 279 -8.01 12.76 6.03
CA LYS A 279 -8.19 11.48 6.74
C LYS A 279 -8.04 11.69 8.23
N ASP A 280 -8.63 10.80 9.02
CA ASP A 280 -8.32 10.72 10.45
C ASP A 280 -6.85 10.30 10.64
N PRO A 281 -6.07 10.98 11.50
CA PRO A 281 -4.70 10.57 11.82
C PRO A 281 -4.59 9.14 12.35
N GLU A 282 -5.64 8.69 13.05
CA GLU A 282 -5.75 7.38 13.67
C GLU A 282 -7.14 6.82 13.41
N GLU A 283 -7.20 5.55 13.05
CA GLU A 283 -8.44 4.81 12.83
C GLU A 283 -8.41 3.53 13.68
N LEU A 284 -9.52 3.21 14.34
CA LEU A 284 -9.71 1.96 15.08
C LEU A 284 -11.07 1.36 14.74
N TYR A 285 -11.09 0.09 14.35
CA TYR A 285 -12.30 -0.63 13.96
C TYR A 285 -12.44 -1.93 14.77
N ASP A 286 -13.66 -2.31 15.14
CA ASP A 286 -14.00 -3.59 15.78
C ASP A 286 -14.72 -4.48 14.76
N LEU A 287 -14.00 -5.45 14.18
CA LEU A 287 -14.52 -6.32 13.12
C LEU A 287 -15.70 -7.20 13.59
N ALA A 288 -15.87 -7.40 14.90
CA ALA A 288 -16.99 -8.17 15.41
C ALA A 288 -18.32 -7.42 15.28
N SER A 289 -18.30 -6.09 15.39
CA SER A 289 -19.51 -5.24 15.26
C SER A 289 -19.59 -4.49 13.94
N ASP A 290 -18.46 -4.27 13.28
CA ASP A 290 -18.31 -3.45 12.09
C ASP A 290 -17.32 -4.10 11.10
N PRO A 291 -17.73 -5.18 10.41
CA PRO A 291 -16.85 -5.92 9.49
C PRO A 291 -16.47 -5.10 8.25
N ASP A 292 -17.20 -4.02 7.93
CA ASP A 292 -16.90 -3.14 6.79
C ASP A 292 -15.98 -1.97 7.16
N GLU A 293 -15.64 -1.82 8.45
CA GLU A 293 -14.73 -0.80 8.97
C GLU A 293 -15.22 0.63 8.64
N VAL A 294 -16.51 0.92 8.88
CA VAL A 294 -17.13 2.24 8.60
C VAL A 294 -17.33 3.12 9.83
N VAL A 295 -17.18 2.57 11.04
CA VAL A 295 -17.30 3.27 12.32
C VAL A 295 -15.92 3.39 12.96
N ASN A 296 -15.29 4.57 12.84
CA ASN A 296 -14.00 4.82 13.49
C ASN A 296 -14.18 5.04 15.00
N LEU A 297 -13.59 4.17 15.81
CA LEU A 297 -13.64 4.15 17.27
C LEU A 297 -12.47 4.93 17.92
N ALA A 298 -11.61 5.59 17.14
CA ALA A 298 -10.41 6.25 17.66
C ALA A 298 -10.71 7.32 18.73
N ASP A 299 -11.87 7.97 18.65
CA ASP A 299 -12.31 8.99 19.61
C ASP A 299 -13.24 8.44 20.70
N SER A 300 -13.58 7.15 20.64
CA SER A 300 -14.46 6.53 21.63
C SER A 300 -13.75 6.45 22.99
N PRO A 301 -14.31 7.05 24.07
CA PRO A 301 -13.73 6.95 25.41
C PRO A 301 -13.56 5.49 25.87
N ALA A 302 -14.51 4.62 25.51
CA ALA A 302 -14.49 3.20 25.88
C ALA A 302 -13.35 2.39 25.21
N HIS A 303 -12.76 2.88 24.12
CA HIS A 303 -11.79 2.14 23.31
C HIS A 303 -10.35 2.70 23.44
N GLN A 304 -10.13 3.70 24.30
CA GLN A 304 -8.83 4.37 24.44
C GLN A 304 -7.72 3.46 24.97
N GLU A 305 -8.05 2.41 25.72
CA GLU A 305 -7.06 1.42 26.15
C GLU A 305 -6.60 0.53 25.00
N ILE A 306 -7.56 -0.01 24.22
CA ILE A 306 -7.30 -0.82 23.02
C ILE A 306 -6.47 -0.01 22.02
N LEU A 307 -6.88 1.23 21.73
CA LEU A 307 -6.16 2.11 20.82
C LEU A 307 -4.72 2.33 21.25
N ARG A 308 -4.48 2.64 22.53
CA ARG A 308 -3.12 2.85 23.06
C ARG A 308 -2.27 1.58 22.99
N GLY A 309 -2.88 0.42 23.25
CA GLY A 309 -2.24 -0.89 23.12
C GLY A 309 -1.75 -1.15 21.70
N LEU A 310 -2.66 -1.11 20.73
CA LEU A 310 -2.33 -1.36 19.32
C LEU A 310 -1.40 -0.29 18.74
N ARG A 311 -1.55 0.98 19.13
CA ARG A 311 -0.60 2.04 18.79
C ARG A 311 0.82 1.71 19.26
N SER A 312 0.96 1.23 20.50
CA SER A 312 2.25 0.86 21.06
C SER A 312 2.88 -0.32 20.30
N VAL A 313 2.08 -1.34 19.99
CA VAL A 313 2.51 -2.51 19.21
C VAL A 313 2.98 -2.08 17.82
N LEU A 314 2.20 -1.28 17.11
CA LEU A 314 2.56 -0.79 15.78
C LEU A 314 3.85 0.04 15.80
N ARG A 315 3.97 0.96 16.76
CA ARG A 315 5.16 1.80 16.92
C ARG A 315 6.40 0.97 17.21
N LYS A 316 6.28 -0.06 18.07
CA LYS A 316 7.37 -1.00 18.35
C LYS A 316 7.79 -1.74 17.08
N GLN A 317 6.84 -2.22 16.29
CA GLN A 317 7.14 -2.91 15.03
C GLN A 317 7.88 -2.01 14.04
N ILE A 318 7.44 -0.76 13.86
CA ILE A 318 8.11 0.22 12.98
C ILE A 318 9.60 0.38 13.36
N LEU A 319 9.88 0.51 14.66
CA LEU A 319 11.25 0.64 15.17
C LEU A 319 12.07 -0.64 14.97
N GLN A 320 11.46 -1.80 15.25
CA GLN A 320 12.13 -3.11 15.13
C GLN A 320 12.47 -3.47 13.69
N THR A 321 11.59 -3.15 12.73
CA THR A 321 11.82 -3.43 11.31
C THR A 321 12.64 -2.36 10.61
N ARG A 322 13.02 -1.29 11.32
CA ARG A 322 13.82 -0.18 10.80
C ARG A 322 13.19 0.42 9.53
N ASP A 323 11.89 0.72 9.61
CA ASP A 323 11.05 1.07 8.47
C ASP A 323 11.49 2.34 7.73
N VAL A 324 12.28 2.17 6.68
CA VAL A 324 12.77 3.25 5.80
C VAL A 324 11.69 3.99 5.02
N GLY A 325 10.40 3.60 5.13
CA GLY A 325 9.29 4.31 4.49
C GLY A 325 9.06 5.72 5.03
N PHE A 326 9.64 6.07 6.19
CA PHE A 326 9.61 7.44 6.74
C PHE A 326 10.58 8.40 6.06
N ILE A 327 11.45 7.90 5.17
CA ILE A 327 12.31 8.72 4.29
C ILE A 327 11.54 8.97 2.99
N PRO A 328 11.40 10.23 2.52
CA PRO A 328 10.79 10.52 1.21
C PRO A 328 11.46 9.71 0.10
N GLU A 329 10.69 9.13 -0.82
CA GLU A 329 11.23 8.12 -1.77
C GLU A 329 12.45 8.62 -2.55
N GLY A 330 12.40 9.85 -3.07
CA GLY A 330 13.54 10.45 -3.78
C GLY A 330 14.79 10.56 -2.90
N GLU A 331 14.65 10.96 -1.64
CA GLU A 331 15.76 11.02 -0.69
C GLU A 331 16.28 9.63 -0.34
N ARG A 332 15.38 8.64 -0.19
CA ARG A 332 15.77 7.25 0.06
C ARG A 332 16.60 6.69 -1.10
N PHE A 333 16.22 6.96 -2.35
CA PHE A 333 17.01 6.55 -3.52
C PHE A 333 18.38 7.25 -3.56
N ARG A 334 18.44 8.56 -3.23
CA ARG A 334 19.70 9.30 -3.14
C ARG A 334 20.61 8.82 -2.01
N ALA A 335 20.04 8.47 -0.86
CA ALA A 335 20.77 7.97 0.30
C ALA A 335 21.24 6.52 0.10
N CYS A 336 20.45 5.68 -0.57
CA CYS A 336 20.83 4.29 -0.84
C CYS A 336 22.08 4.23 -1.72
N GLN A 337 22.19 5.03 -2.79
CA GLN A 337 23.30 4.94 -3.74
C GLN A 337 23.57 3.50 -4.20
N GLN A 338 24.61 2.84 -3.66
CA GLN A 338 25.01 1.46 -3.94
C GLN A 338 24.59 0.46 -2.83
N GLN A 339 24.06 0.93 -1.70
CA GLN A 339 23.54 0.10 -0.61
C GLN A 339 22.04 -0.17 -0.80
N THR A 340 21.56 -1.27 -0.23
CA THR A 340 20.14 -1.62 -0.20
C THR A 340 19.39 -0.78 0.84
N PRO A 341 18.06 -0.61 0.71
CA PRO A 341 17.26 0.03 1.75
C PRO A 341 17.36 -0.68 3.11
N TYR A 342 17.61 -1.99 3.12
CA TYR A 342 17.84 -2.75 4.34
C TYR A 342 19.14 -2.32 5.04
N GLU A 343 20.24 -2.20 4.30
CA GLU A 343 21.53 -1.74 4.85
C GLU A 343 21.44 -0.29 5.35
N LEU A 344 20.83 0.61 4.57
CA LEU A 344 20.56 1.99 5.01
C LEU A 344 19.74 2.01 6.31
N GLY A 345 18.68 1.20 6.38
CA GLY A 345 17.82 1.10 7.54
C GLY A 345 18.54 0.59 8.80
N HIS A 346 19.61 -0.18 8.65
CA HIS A 346 20.38 -0.75 9.75
C HIS A 346 21.67 0.01 10.08
N ASP A 347 21.91 1.16 9.46
CA ASP A 347 23.01 2.07 9.82
C ASP A 347 22.50 3.23 10.69
N ASP A 348 22.75 3.14 12.01
CA ASP A 348 22.37 4.18 12.98
C ASP A 348 22.97 5.56 12.71
N LYS A 349 24.06 5.65 11.94
CA LYS A 349 24.69 6.93 11.58
C LYS A 349 23.97 7.61 10.42
N GLN A 350 23.40 6.82 9.52
CA GLN A 350 22.68 7.33 8.36
C GLN A 350 21.17 7.43 8.60
N TYR A 351 20.63 6.66 9.56
CA TYR A 351 19.20 6.56 9.78
C TYR A 351 18.79 6.49 11.27
N ASP A 352 18.63 7.67 11.86
CA ASP A 352 18.02 7.84 13.18
C ASP A 352 16.47 7.80 13.07
N LEU A 353 15.95 6.58 12.93
CA LEU A 353 14.51 6.34 12.85
C LEU A 353 13.77 6.85 14.10
N THR A 354 14.38 6.86 15.28
CA THR A 354 13.69 7.33 16.49
C THR A 354 13.38 8.82 16.40
N ARG A 355 14.36 9.63 15.98
CA ARG A 355 14.19 11.07 15.76
C ARG A 355 13.23 11.35 14.60
N ILE A 356 13.37 10.63 13.49
CA ILE A 356 12.51 10.79 12.31
C ILE A 356 11.06 10.41 12.62
N LEU A 357 10.82 9.30 13.32
CA LEU A 357 9.49 8.87 13.70
C LEU A 357 8.83 9.86 14.64
N ALA A 358 9.56 10.41 15.61
CA ALA A 358 9.05 11.47 16.49
C ALA A 358 8.63 12.72 15.70
N ALA A 359 9.42 13.13 14.70
CA ALA A 359 9.07 14.23 13.80
C ALA A 359 7.81 13.92 12.97
N ALA A 360 7.69 12.70 12.44
CA ALA A 360 6.53 12.24 11.67
C ALA A 360 5.25 12.14 12.53
N GLU A 361 5.36 11.64 13.76
CA GLU A 361 4.26 11.58 14.73
C GLU A 361 3.81 13.00 15.11
N LEU A 362 4.76 13.90 15.41
CA LEU A 362 4.46 15.32 15.67
C LEU A 362 3.80 15.97 14.45
N ALA A 363 4.26 15.68 13.23
CA ALA A 363 3.69 16.22 12.01
C ALA A 363 2.26 15.74 11.75
N SER A 364 1.96 14.47 11.98
CA SER A 364 0.73 13.85 11.47
C SER A 364 -0.40 13.65 12.48
N SER A 365 -0.19 13.89 13.78
CA SER A 365 -1.26 13.72 14.77
C SER A 365 -2.41 14.73 14.62
N THR A 366 -2.14 15.92 14.06
CA THR A 366 -3.03 17.07 13.69
C THR A 366 -4.15 17.53 14.66
N ARG A 367 -4.51 16.76 15.68
CA ARG A 367 -5.55 17.03 16.68
C ARG A 367 -5.26 18.28 17.51
N ASP A 368 -3.98 18.55 17.78
CA ASP A 368 -3.52 19.76 18.47
C ASP A 368 -2.83 20.70 17.48
N SER A 369 -3.48 21.82 17.18
CA SER A 369 -2.91 22.93 16.40
C SER A 369 -2.56 24.14 17.29
N ILE A 370 -2.18 23.87 18.55
CA ILE A 370 -1.79 24.92 19.50
C ILE A 370 -0.44 25.55 19.10
N PRO A 371 -0.20 26.83 19.48
CA PRO A 371 1.03 27.53 19.13
C PRO A 371 2.33 26.78 19.44
N ALA A 372 2.40 26.10 20.60
CA ALA A 372 3.59 25.34 21.00
C ALA A 372 3.91 24.19 20.01
N THR A 373 2.89 23.50 19.52
CA THR A 373 3.05 22.42 18.54
C THR A 373 3.51 22.96 17.19
N THR A 374 2.93 24.08 16.73
CA THR A 374 3.35 24.68 15.45
C THR A 374 4.76 25.27 15.52
N ASP A 375 5.14 25.84 16.67
CA ASP A 375 6.51 26.33 16.91
C ASP A 375 7.52 25.18 16.92
N ALA A 376 7.17 24.04 17.54
CA ALA A 376 8.00 22.83 17.52
C ALA A 376 8.22 22.30 16.09
N LEU A 377 7.16 22.26 15.26
CA LEU A 377 7.27 21.89 13.84
C LEU A 377 8.15 22.85 13.04
N ALA A 378 7.96 24.15 13.27
CA ALA A 378 8.78 25.17 12.63
C ALA A 378 10.25 25.09 13.07
N ALA A 379 10.55 24.60 14.28
CA ALA A 379 11.92 24.36 14.73
C ALA A 379 12.58 23.16 14.02
N LEU A 380 11.80 22.15 13.60
CA LEU A 380 12.33 21.02 12.82
C LEU A 380 12.93 21.45 11.47
N LEU A 381 12.49 22.58 10.91
CA LEU A 381 13.07 23.15 9.67
C LEU A 381 14.51 23.64 9.83
N ASP A 382 15.03 23.77 11.05
CA ASP A 382 16.43 24.14 11.33
C ASP A 382 17.32 22.89 11.56
N SER A 383 16.76 21.69 11.42
CA SER A 383 17.47 20.42 11.60
C SER A 383 18.59 20.22 10.57
N ASP A 384 19.68 19.58 10.99
CA ASP A 384 20.75 19.08 10.11
C ASP A 384 20.28 17.94 9.19
N ASP A 385 19.33 17.13 9.66
CA ASP A 385 18.71 16.05 8.92
C ASP A 385 17.57 16.54 7.99
N ALA A 386 17.69 16.26 6.69
CA ALA A 386 16.71 16.63 5.67
C ALA A 386 15.34 15.94 5.83
N VAL A 387 15.31 14.70 6.34
CA VAL A 387 14.06 13.95 6.60
C VAL A 387 13.30 14.59 7.75
N VAL A 388 14.00 15.05 8.78
CA VAL A 388 13.40 15.81 9.89
C VAL A 388 12.85 17.14 9.41
N ARG A 389 13.60 17.88 8.56
CA ARG A 389 13.10 19.11 7.93
C ARG A 389 11.86 18.86 7.08
N TYR A 390 11.84 17.77 6.31
CA TYR A 390 10.68 17.35 5.51
C TYR A 390 9.44 17.18 6.40
N TRP A 391 9.55 16.43 7.50
CA TRP A 391 8.43 16.26 8.43
C TRP A 391 8.02 17.57 9.13
N GLY A 392 8.97 18.48 9.38
CA GLY A 392 8.69 19.84 9.82
C GLY A 392 7.80 20.62 8.84
N ALA A 393 8.22 20.71 7.58
CA ALA A 393 7.46 21.37 6.51
C ALA A 393 6.09 20.72 6.31
N MET A 394 6.06 19.40 6.30
CA MET A 394 4.84 18.59 6.14
C MET A 394 3.85 18.84 7.27
N GLY A 395 4.36 18.94 8.50
CA GLY A 395 3.52 19.28 9.64
C GLY A 395 2.92 20.68 9.53
N LEU A 396 3.67 21.67 9.06
CA LEU A 396 3.12 23.02 8.84
C LEU A 396 2.04 23.01 7.75
N LEU A 397 2.28 22.31 6.63
CA LEU A 397 1.31 22.11 5.54
C LEU A 397 -0.01 21.52 6.07
N MET A 398 0.06 20.43 6.84
CA MET A 398 -1.11 19.73 7.38
C MET A 398 -1.99 20.57 8.30
N ARG A 399 -1.45 21.65 8.89
CA ARG A 399 -2.17 22.55 9.82
C ARG A 399 -2.88 23.71 9.10
N GLY A 400 -2.68 23.82 7.80
CA GLY A 400 -3.42 24.76 6.97
C GLY A 400 -3.04 26.23 7.15
N GLN A 401 -3.98 27.08 6.76
CA GLN A 401 -3.71 28.49 6.45
C GLN A 401 -3.09 29.30 7.60
N THR A 402 -3.67 29.22 8.79
CA THR A 402 -3.22 30.00 9.95
C THR A 402 -1.77 29.67 10.33
N THR A 403 -1.42 28.38 10.31
CA THR A 403 -0.09 27.91 10.68
C THR A 403 0.94 28.26 9.61
N VAL A 404 0.60 28.06 8.33
CA VAL A 404 1.48 28.43 7.23
C VAL A 404 1.75 29.93 7.20
N ALA A 405 0.72 30.78 7.38
CA ALA A 405 0.90 32.23 7.42
C ALA A 405 1.80 32.67 8.58
N ARG A 406 1.67 32.04 9.77
CA ARG A 406 2.53 32.35 10.93
C ARG A 406 4.00 32.00 10.69
N HIS A 407 4.27 30.91 9.98
CA HIS A 407 5.61 30.36 9.78
C HIS A 407 6.13 30.54 8.35
N SER A 408 5.48 31.40 7.54
CA SER A 408 5.86 31.61 6.14
C SER A 408 7.31 32.02 5.95
N PRO A 409 7.95 32.85 6.83
CA PRO A 409 9.37 33.20 6.64
C PRO A 409 10.30 31.98 6.64
N LYS A 410 10.01 30.96 7.47
CA LYS A 410 10.81 29.73 7.48
C LYS A 410 10.54 28.87 6.25
N LEU A 411 9.29 28.78 5.81
CA LEU A 411 8.92 28.05 4.59
C LEU A 411 9.54 28.69 3.34
N ILE A 412 9.57 30.02 3.27
CA ILE A 412 10.23 30.76 2.17
C ILE A 412 11.72 30.43 2.13
N ARG A 413 12.41 30.46 3.28
CA ARG A 413 13.81 30.03 3.36
C ARG A 413 13.99 28.58 2.93
N SER A 414 13.04 27.71 3.25
CA SER A 414 13.05 26.31 2.80
C SER A 414 12.83 26.13 1.30
N LEU A 415 12.47 27.17 0.53
CA LEU A 415 12.49 27.12 -0.95
C LEU A 415 13.91 27.11 -1.55
N GLU A 416 14.93 27.19 -0.71
CA GLU A 416 16.34 27.04 -1.07
C GLU A 416 16.98 25.79 -0.42
N ASP A 417 16.18 24.90 0.17
CA ASP A 417 16.70 23.68 0.81
C ASP A 417 17.41 22.76 -0.21
N PRO A 418 18.56 22.15 0.14
CA PRO A 418 19.23 21.21 -0.76
C PRO A 418 18.43 19.93 -1.02
N SER A 419 17.43 19.59 -0.19
CA SER A 419 16.54 18.45 -0.40
C SER A 419 15.34 18.84 -1.26
N PRO A 420 15.17 18.22 -2.45
CA PRO A 420 13.97 18.38 -3.25
C PRO A 420 12.69 17.99 -2.52
N ALA A 421 12.73 17.01 -1.61
CA ALA A 421 11.56 16.66 -0.82
C ALA A 421 11.11 17.80 0.11
N VAL A 422 12.05 18.50 0.76
CA VAL A 422 11.75 19.67 1.59
C VAL A 422 11.23 20.83 0.73
N LEU A 423 11.89 21.08 -0.41
CA LEU A 423 11.49 22.13 -1.37
C LEU A 423 10.04 21.96 -1.82
N VAL A 424 9.64 20.76 -2.24
CA VAL A 424 8.28 20.49 -2.74
C VAL A 424 7.24 20.78 -1.67
N VAL A 425 7.44 20.28 -0.44
CA VAL A 425 6.45 20.43 0.64
C VAL A 425 6.35 21.89 1.12
N ALA A 426 7.49 22.59 1.21
CA ALA A 426 7.50 24.01 1.54
C ALA A 426 6.79 24.84 0.47
N ALA A 427 7.04 24.54 -0.81
CA ALA A 427 6.37 25.17 -1.92
C ALA A 427 4.87 24.84 -1.94
N GLU A 428 4.45 23.60 -1.70
CA GLU A 428 3.03 23.24 -1.62
C GLU A 428 2.31 24.04 -0.53
N ALA A 429 2.91 24.15 0.66
CA ALA A 429 2.35 24.90 1.78
C ALA A 429 2.09 26.38 1.39
N LEU A 430 3.10 27.04 0.82
CA LEU A 430 3.03 28.43 0.39
C LEU A 430 2.10 28.60 -0.82
N ALA A 431 2.11 27.67 -1.77
CA ALA A 431 1.24 27.67 -2.93
C ALA A 431 -0.25 27.64 -2.52
N ARG A 432 -0.56 26.78 -1.56
CA ARG A 432 -1.93 26.60 -1.04
C ARG A 432 -2.37 27.74 -0.15
N PHE A 433 -1.52 28.19 0.77
CA PHE A 433 -1.94 29.01 1.90
C PHE A 433 -1.22 30.36 2.06
N GLY A 434 -0.13 30.58 1.34
CA GLY A 434 0.64 31.82 1.38
C GLY A 434 -0.12 33.02 0.80
N SER A 435 0.43 34.21 1.06
CA SER A 435 0.08 35.45 0.38
C SER A 435 0.36 35.35 -1.12
N GLN A 436 -0.18 36.27 -1.91
CA GLN A 436 -0.04 36.22 -3.37
C GLN A 436 1.43 36.20 -3.85
N PRO A 437 2.36 37.02 -3.33
CA PRO A 437 3.77 36.96 -3.73
C PRO A 437 4.46 35.65 -3.32
N GLU A 438 4.22 35.16 -2.11
CA GLU A 438 4.77 33.89 -1.60
C GLU A 438 4.32 32.72 -2.48
N ARG A 439 3.05 32.77 -2.87
CA ARG A 439 2.44 31.76 -3.71
C ARG A 439 2.99 31.77 -5.12
N ASP A 440 3.17 32.92 -5.74
CA ASP A 440 3.72 33.01 -7.10
C ASP A 440 5.16 32.44 -7.13
N SER A 441 5.96 32.74 -6.09
CA SER A 441 7.29 32.15 -5.90
C SER A 441 7.24 30.62 -5.70
N ALA A 442 6.28 30.14 -4.92
CA ALA A 442 6.10 28.73 -4.67
C ALA A 442 5.66 27.95 -5.92
N VAL A 443 4.72 28.49 -6.71
CA VAL A 443 4.28 27.90 -7.97
C VAL A 443 5.43 27.84 -8.98
N ALA A 444 6.24 28.91 -9.09
CA ALA A 444 7.44 28.90 -9.93
C ALA A 444 8.43 27.80 -9.51
N THR A 445 8.58 27.57 -8.20
CA THR A 445 9.41 26.50 -7.66
C THR A 445 8.86 25.11 -8.03
N LEU A 446 7.55 24.88 -7.86
CA LEU A 446 6.91 23.62 -8.24
C LEU A 446 7.01 23.33 -9.74
N LEU A 447 6.79 24.33 -10.59
CA LEU A 447 6.96 24.18 -12.05
C LEU A 447 8.40 23.82 -12.42
N ARG A 448 9.39 24.45 -11.78
CA ARG A 448 10.81 24.11 -11.97
C ARG A 448 11.13 22.68 -11.55
N LEU A 449 10.60 22.23 -10.41
CA LEU A 449 10.82 20.86 -9.90
C LEU A 449 10.03 19.80 -10.67
N ALA A 450 8.96 20.20 -11.37
CA ALA A 450 8.18 19.34 -12.26
C ALA A 450 8.85 19.11 -13.63
N ASP A 451 9.95 19.80 -13.93
CA ASP A 451 10.72 19.58 -15.16
C ASP A 451 11.54 18.27 -15.07
N TRP A 452 11.03 17.23 -15.73
CA TRP A 452 11.64 15.90 -15.78
C TRP A 452 12.93 15.83 -16.59
N SER A 453 13.27 16.88 -17.36
CA SER A 453 14.58 16.95 -18.02
C SER A 453 15.71 17.29 -17.04
N THR A 454 15.38 17.87 -15.88
CA THR A 454 16.36 18.36 -14.90
C THR A 454 16.24 17.72 -13.52
N HIS A 455 15.15 17.02 -13.21
CA HIS A 455 14.91 16.40 -11.91
C HIS A 455 14.57 14.90 -12.02
N ASP A 456 14.82 14.15 -10.94
CA ASP A 456 14.45 12.73 -10.88
C ASP A 456 12.93 12.53 -10.82
N VAL A 457 12.50 11.32 -11.22
CA VAL A 457 11.09 10.96 -11.32
C VAL A 457 10.30 11.15 -10.01
N PHE A 458 10.91 10.98 -8.84
CA PHE A 458 10.20 11.12 -7.56
C PHE A 458 9.93 12.59 -7.23
N THR A 459 10.92 13.46 -7.46
CA THR A 459 10.77 14.91 -7.32
C THR A 459 9.69 15.43 -8.27
N VAL A 460 9.70 14.98 -9.53
CA VAL A 460 8.71 15.38 -10.54
C VAL A 460 7.31 14.94 -10.13
N MET A 461 7.12 13.66 -9.76
CA MET A 461 5.81 13.16 -9.32
C MET A 461 5.27 13.95 -8.12
N ALA A 462 6.11 14.21 -7.11
CA ALA A 462 5.70 14.98 -5.94
C ALA A 462 5.33 16.43 -6.30
N SER A 463 6.09 17.07 -7.20
CA SER A 463 5.84 18.45 -7.64
C SER A 463 4.56 18.57 -8.47
N VAL A 464 4.33 17.63 -9.38
CA VAL A 464 3.10 17.57 -10.19
C VAL A 464 1.88 17.33 -9.30
N ALA A 465 1.98 16.41 -8.32
CA ALA A 465 0.90 16.20 -7.35
C ALA A 465 0.62 17.45 -6.50
N ALA A 466 1.65 18.19 -6.09
CA ALA A 466 1.49 19.44 -5.35
C ALA A 466 0.85 20.55 -6.21
N LEU A 467 1.12 20.59 -7.53
CA LEU A 467 0.47 21.53 -8.45
C LEU A 467 -1.03 21.25 -8.58
N GLU A 468 -1.46 19.99 -8.64
CA GLU A 468 -2.89 19.63 -8.77
C GLU A 468 -3.77 20.27 -7.67
N ILE A 469 -3.20 20.50 -6.47
CA ILE A 469 -3.89 21.09 -5.33
C ILE A 469 -4.29 22.55 -5.58
N LEU A 470 -3.70 23.23 -6.57
CA LEU A 470 -4.09 24.56 -6.99
C LEU A 470 -5.52 24.62 -7.54
N GLY A 471 -6.09 23.50 -7.99
CA GLY A 471 -7.48 23.39 -8.42
C GLY A 471 -7.87 24.44 -9.46
N ASN A 472 -8.86 25.29 -9.13
CA ASN A 472 -9.37 26.36 -9.99
C ASN A 472 -8.36 27.49 -10.33
N ARG A 473 -7.09 27.33 -9.96
CA ARG A 473 -6.02 28.29 -10.25
C ARG A 473 -5.02 27.76 -11.26
N LEU A 474 -5.12 26.47 -11.59
CA LEU A 474 -4.35 25.83 -12.65
C LEU A 474 -4.49 26.51 -14.01
N PRO A 475 -5.67 27.02 -14.42
CA PRO A 475 -5.78 27.69 -15.73
C PRO A 475 -4.88 28.91 -15.90
N LYS A 476 -4.37 29.50 -14.80
CA LYS A 476 -3.43 30.65 -14.85
C LYS A 476 -2.01 30.28 -15.26
N ILE A 477 -1.67 28.99 -15.20
CA ILE A 477 -0.34 28.45 -15.52
C ILE A 477 -0.42 27.32 -16.54
N ALA A 478 -1.49 27.29 -17.34
CA ALA A 478 -1.77 26.20 -18.27
C ALA A 478 -0.70 26.07 -19.36
N ASP A 479 -0.15 27.20 -19.82
CA ASP A 479 0.92 27.23 -20.83
C ASP A 479 2.21 26.61 -20.28
N GLU A 480 2.57 26.93 -19.04
CA GLU A 480 3.74 26.34 -18.36
C GLU A 480 3.55 24.83 -18.13
N ILE A 481 2.35 24.41 -17.72
CA ILE A 481 2.01 22.98 -17.56
C ILE A 481 2.08 22.24 -18.90
N ALA A 482 1.65 22.87 -20.00
CA ALA A 482 1.68 22.28 -21.33
C ALA A 482 3.11 21.96 -21.79
N LEU A 483 4.08 22.77 -21.36
CA LEU A 483 5.51 22.64 -21.70
C LEU A 483 6.26 21.59 -20.86
N LEU A 484 5.67 21.05 -19.79
CA LEU A 484 6.34 20.06 -18.93
C LEU A 484 6.67 18.77 -19.71
N PRO A 485 7.91 18.26 -19.62
CA PRO A 485 8.30 17.03 -20.33
C PRO A 485 7.53 15.79 -19.86
N VAL A 486 7.05 15.01 -20.82
CA VAL A 486 6.33 13.75 -20.57
C VAL A 486 7.25 12.53 -20.58
N THR A 487 8.56 12.72 -20.70
CA THR A 487 9.56 11.65 -20.67
C THR A 487 10.80 12.12 -19.93
N GLY A 488 11.44 11.20 -19.22
CA GLY A 488 12.71 11.45 -18.56
C GLY A 488 13.30 10.17 -17.97
N PRO A 489 14.48 10.25 -17.33
CA PRO A 489 15.16 9.09 -16.78
C PRO A 489 14.37 8.49 -15.61
N VAL A 490 14.40 7.16 -15.50
CA VAL A 490 13.81 6.40 -14.39
C VAL A 490 14.79 5.36 -13.88
N PRO A 491 14.81 5.08 -12.55
CA PRO A 491 15.65 4.02 -12.00
C PRO A 491 15.15 2.62 -12.38
N HIS A 492 13.88 2.50 -12.78
CA HIS A 492 13.28 1.24 -13.22
C HIS A 492 12.11 1.52 -14.19
N ALA A 493 11.92 0.66 -15.19
CA ALA A 493 10.90 0.84 -16.23
C ALA A 493 9.48 1.00 -15.68
N ARG A 494 9.20 0.45 -14.49
CA ARG A 494 7.90 0.60 -13.81
C ARG A 494 7.46 2.06 -13.59
N TYR A 495 8.41 2.97 -13.43
CA TYR A 495 8.13 4.39 -13.17
C TYR A 495 7.84 5.18 -14.44
N SER A 496 8.12 4.62 -15.62
CA SER A 496 8.06 5.34 -16.91
C SER A 496 6.69 5.91 -17.24
N SER A 497 5.61 5.27 -16.76
CA SER A 497 4.24 5.69 -17.04
C SER A 497 3.63 6.63 -16.00
N TYR A 498 4.28 6.84 -14.86
CA TYR A 498 3.66 7.54 -13.72
C TYR A 498 3.58 9.06 -13.93
N VAL A 499 4.69 9.71 -14.28
CA VAL A 499 4.70 11.16 -14.60
C VAL A 499 3.76 11.48 -15.78
N PRO A 500 3.74 10.73 -16.89
CA PRO A 500 2.76 10.94 -17.96
C PRO A 500 1.31 10.92 -17.48
N ARG A 501 0.93 9.95 -16.64
CA ARG A 501 -0.43 9.85 -16.09
C ARG A 501 -0.80 11.06 -15.24
N LEU A 502 0.11 11.50 -14.37
CA LEU A 502 -0.10 12.71 -13.55
C LEU A 502 -0.24 13.96 -14.43
N LEU A 503 0.64 14.13 -15.42
CA LEU A 503 0.58 15.28 -16.32
C LEU A 503 -0.69 15.30 -17.17
N THR A 504 -1.21 14.14 -17.59
CA THR A 504 -2.51 14.07 -18.26
C THR A 504 -3.62 14.63 -17.37
N GLY A 505 -3.73 14.16 -16.12
CA GLY A 505 -4.72 14.66 -15.18
C GLY A 505 -4.56 16.15 -14.86
N LEU A 506 -3.32 16.61 -14.66
CA LEU A 506 -3.01 18.02 -14.41
C LEU A 506 -3.42 18.91 -15.60
N LYS A 507 -3.14 18.48 -16.84
CA LYS A 507 -3.51 19.21 -18.06
C LYS A 507 -5.02 19.27 -18.25
N GLU A 508 -5.74 18.18 -17.96
CA GLU A 508 -7.21 18.15 -18.00
C GLU A 508 -7.81 19.15 -17.00
N LEU A 509 -7.28 19.22 -15.78
CA LEU A 509 -7.70 20.19 -14.77
C LEU A 509 -7.38 21.63 -15.18
N ALA A 510 -6.20 21.89 -15.75
CA ALA A 510 -5.79 23.22 -16.20
C ALA A 510 -6.60 23.73 -17.41
N ALA A 511 -7.20 22.83 -18.18
CA ALA A 511 -8.05 23.18 -19.33
C ALA A 511 -9.50 23.50 -18.96
N GLN A 512 -9.93 23.27 -17.70
CA GLN A 512 -11.29 23.58 -17.27
C GLN A 512 -11.50 25.11 -17.19
N PRO A 513 -12.64 25.63 -17.68
CA PRO A 513 -12.95 27.06 -17.56
C PRO A 513 -13.12 27.46 -16.08
N ASN A 514 -12.61 28.65 -15.73
CA ASN A 514 -12.69 29.23 -14.38
C ASN A 514 -14.12 29.52 -13.91
#